data_AF-A0A090YVL7-F1
#
_entry.id   AF-A0A090YVL7-F1
#
_cell.length_a   1.000
_cell.length_b   1.000
_cell.length_c   1.000
_cell.angle_alpha   90.00
_cell.angle_beta   90.00
_cell.angle_gamma   90.00
#
_symmetry.space_group_name_H-M   'P 1'
#
loop_
_entity.id
_entity.type
_entity.pdbx_description
1 polymer ?
#
loop_
_entity_poly.entity_id
_entity_poly.type
_entity_poly.pdbx_seq_one_letter_code
_entity_poly.pdbx_strand_id
1 'polypeptide(L)'
;MLEKQIITYQDSCHLRNVMRTSSEPRMLLQAIQGITYREMKDADRCCGSAGIYNIVHSKLSMEFLNYKMDRVHEADAATIVTANPGCLLQMKLGIEREELSHKMRGIHIVDLLLEAIENNS
;
A
#
# COMPACT_ATOMS: atom_id res chain seq x y z
N MET A 1 -14.32 9.61 12.64
CA MET A 1 -14.61 8.83 11.43
C MET A 1 -13.83 9.42 10.27
N LEU A 2 -13.16 8.61 9.45
CA LEU A 2 -12.48 9.12 8.25
C LEU A 2 -13.49 9.43 7.14
N GLU A 3 -13.10 10.32 6.22
CA GLU A 3 -13.85 10.54 4.98
C GLU A 3 -13.96 9.23 4.17
N LYS A 4 -15.11 9.04 3.52
CA LYS A 4 -15.41 7.84 2.74
C LYS A 4 -14.37 7.64 1.65
N GLN A 5 -13.62 6.54 1.73
CA GLN A 5 -12.60 6.21 0.74
C GLN A 5 -12.44 4.70 0.55
N ILE A 6 -12.03 4.33 -0.66
CA ILE A 6 -11.61 2.95 -0.96
C ILE A 6 -10.11 2.87 -0.76
N ILE A 7 -9.68 1.88 0.01
CA ILE A 7 -8.25 1.63 0.25
C ILE A 7 -7.88 0.22 -0.21
N THR A 8 -6.61 0.04 -0.53
CA THR A 8 -6.02 -1.28 -0.73
C THR A 8 -4.73 -1.43 0.08
N TYR A 9 -4.15 -2.64 0.10
CA TYR A 9 -2.96 -2.97 0.88
C TYR A 9 -1.89 -3.64 0.04
N GLN A 10 -0.66 -3.15 0.14
CA GLN A 10 0.53 -3.82 -0.35
C GLN A 10 1.17 -4.60 0.79
N ASP A 11 1.17 -5.94 0.69
CA ASP A 11 1.84 -6.78 1.68
C ASP A 11 3.34 -6.48 1.71
N SER A 12 3.89 -6.44 2.92
CA SER A 12 5.33 -6.43 3.13
C SER A 12 5.86 -7.85 3.08
N CYS A 13 6.83 -8.12 2.19
CA CYS A 13 7.45 -9.45 2.06
C CYS A 13 8.02 -9.96 3.40
N HIS A 14 8.63 -9.08 4.21
CA HIS A 14 9.16 -9.46 5.52
C HIS A 14 8.04 -9.75 6.54
N LEU A 15 6.99 -8.93 6.56
CA LEU A 15 5.86 -9.15 7.47
C LEU A 15 5.12 -10.45 7.15
N ARG A 16 4.85 -10.70 5.88
CA ARG A 16 4.15 -11.89 5.43
C ARG A 16 4.99 -13.16 5.49
N ASN A 17 6.17 -13.16 4.88
CA ASN A 17 6.92 -14.40 4.67
C ASN A 17 7.82 -14.76 5.85
N VAL A 18 8.36 -13.76 6.56
CA VAL A 18 9.26 -13.97 7.70
C VAL A 18 8.47 -13.97 9.01
N MET A 19 7.69 -12.91 9.26
CA MET A 19 6.91 -12.79 10.50
C MET A 19 5.60 -13.57 10.48
N ARG A 20 5.21 -14.14 9.33
CA ARG A 20 3.98 -14.95 9.14
C ARG A 20 2.70 -14.18 9.46
N THR A 21 2.73 -12.86 9.29
CA THR A 21 1.63 -11.95 9.58
C THR A 21 1.02 -11.46 8.27
N SER A 22 -0.28 -11.69 8.07
CA SER A 22 -0.96 -11.29 6.82
C SER A 22 -2.44 -10.96 7.01
N SER A 23 -3.14 -11.66 7.91
CA SER A 23 -4.53 -11.37 8.24
C SER A 23 -4.70 -10.14 9.12
N GLU A 24 -3.76 -9.89 10.02
CA GLU A 24 -3.83 -8.88 11.06
C GLU A 24 -3.89 -7.44 10.50
N PRO A 25 -3.08 -7.06 9.49
CA PRO A 25 -3.24 -5.75 8.84
C PRO A 25 -4.63 -5.58 8.23
N ARG A 26 -5.18 -6.61 7.59
CA ARG A 26 -6.51 -6.56 6.96
C ARG A 26 -7.61 -6.37 7.99
N MET A 27 -7.53 -7.09 9.11
CA MET A 27 -8.46 -6.93 10.24
C MET A 27 -8.46 -5.49 10.78
N LEU A 28 -7.27 -4.91 10.94
CA LEU A 28 -7.12 -3.52 11.41
C LEU A 28 -7.74 -2.53 10.41
N LEU A 29 -7.47 -2.69 9.12
CA LEU A 29 -8.00 -1.81 8.06
C LEU A 29 -9.52 -1.89 7.94
N GLN A 30 -10.09 -3.10 8.03
CA GLN A 30 -11.53 -3.32 7.95
C GLN A 30 -12.29 -2.82 9.18
N ALA A 31 -11.61 -2.60 10.31
CA ALA A 31 -12.21 -2.03 11.52
C ALA A 31 -12.37 -0.49 11.46
N ILE A 32 -11.76 0.19 10.49
CA ILE A 32 -11.81 1.66 10.39
C ILE A 32 -13.13 2.12 9.78
N GLN A 33 -13.88 2.96 10.50
CA GLN A 33 -15.10 3.57 9.98
C GLN A 33 -14.81 4.59 8.87
N GLY A 34 -15.60 4.54 7.80
CA GLY A 34 -15.42 5.39 6.61
C GLY A 34 -14.54 4.76 5.55
N ILE A 35 -13.95 3.57 5.79
CA ILE A 35 -13.12 2.88 4.82
C ILE A 35 -13.88 1.73 4.17
N THR A 36 -13.73 1.59 2.85
CA THR A 36 -14.03 0.36 2.12
C THR A 36 -12.71 -0.31 1.73
N TYR A 37 -12.37 -1.41 2.40
CA TYR A 37 -11.18 -2.19 2.04
C TYR A 37 -11.45 -3.04 0.79
N ARG A 38 -10.59 -2.92 -0.22
CA ARG A 38 -10.57 -3.81 -1.39
C ARG A 38 -9.20 -4.46 -1.52
N GLU A 39 -9.19 -5.78 -1.52
CA GLU A 39 -7.96 -6.57 -1.70
C GLU A 39 -7.38 -6.31 -3.11
N MET A 40 -6.11 -5.93 -3.17
CA MET A 40 -5.40 -5.83 -4.44
C MET A 40 -5.07 -7.22 -4.94
N LYS A 41 -5.35 -7.49 -6.22
CA LYS A 41 -4.91 -8.74 -6.85
C LYS A 41 -3.38 -8.86 -6.76
N ASP A 42 -2.92 -10.03 -6.32
CA ASP A 42 -1.51 -10.32 -6.03
C ASP A 42 -0.89 -9.32 -5.04
N ALA A 43 -1.64 -8.90 -4.00
CA ALA A 43 -1.15 -8.02 -2.93
C ALA A 43 0.19 -8.49 -2.32
N ASP A 44 0.42 -9.80 -2.30
CA ASP A 44 1.62 -10.46 -1.79
C ASP A 44 2.84 -10.44 -2.71
N ARG A 45 2.66 -10.09 -3.98
CA ARG A 45 3.78 -9.91 -4.90
C ARG A 45 4.66 -8.75 -4.45
N CYS A 46 5.96 -8.86 -4.69
CA CYS A 46 6.93 -7.83 -4.35
C CYS A 46 6.58 -6.48 -4.99
N CYS A 47 6.76 -5.38 -4.26
CA CYS A 47 6.60 -4.02 -4.76
C CYS A 47 7.80 -3.51 -5.60
N GLY A 48 8.96 -4.17 -5.49
CA GLY A 48 10.19 -3.79 -6.18
C GLY A 48 11.19 -2.97 -5.36
N SER A 49 10.89 -2.59 -4.11
CA SER A 49 11.76 -1.74 -3.29
C SER A 49 13.11 -2.39 -2.89
N ALA A 50 13.13 -3.67 -2.50
CA ALA A 50 14.28 -4.57 -2.25
C ALA A 50 15.67 -4.02 -1.77
N GLY A 51 15.80 -2.82 -1.19
CA GLY A 51 17.09 -2.25 -0.77
C GLY A 51 18.05 -2.04 -1.95
N ILE A 52 19.37 -2.24 -1.77
CA ILE A 52 20.41 -2.04 -2.81
C ILE A 52 20.07 -2.77 -4.13
N TYR A 53 19.37 -3.90 -4.05
CA TYR A 53 18.95 -4.65 -5.23
C TYR A 53 18.11 -3.81 -6.20
N ASN A 54 17.30 -2.86 -5.73
CA ASN A 54 16.52 -1.99 -6.62
C ASN A 54 17.39 -1.00 -7.40
N ILE A 55 18.52 -0.56 -6.87
CA ILE A 55 19.46 0.33 -7.55
C ILE A 55 20.21 -0.45 -8.63
N VAL A 56 20.64 -1.67 -8.29
CA VAL A 56 21.38 -2.55 -9.22
C VAL A 56 20.46 -3.12 -10.31
N HIS A 57 19.20 -3.39 -9.98
CA HIS A 57 18.19 -3.96 -10.90
C HIS A 57 16.97 -3.04 -11.06
N SER A 58 17.25 -1.77 -11.35
CA SER A 58 16.22 -0.73 -11.48
C SER A 58 15.13 -1.07 -12.47
N LYS A 59 15.48 -1.59 -13.65
CA LYS A 59 14.50 -2.00 -14.67
C LYS A 59 13.46 -2.99 -14.12
N LEU A 60 13.91 -4.04 -13.43
CA LEU A 60 13.03 -5.05 -12.86
C LEU A 60 12.20 -4.49 -11.69
N SER A 61 12.79 -3.64 -10.86
CA SER A 61 12.07 -2.91 -9.80
C SER A 61 10.91 -2.09 -10.38
N MET A 62 11.14 -1.41 -11.51
CA MET A 62 10.11 -0.64 -12.21
C MET A 62 9.04 -1.52 -12.87
N GLU A 63 9.40 -2.69 -13.41
CA GLU A 63 8.42 -3.66 -13.92
C GLU A 63 7.48 -4.15 -12.81
N PHE A 64 8.00 -4.42 -11.61
CA PHE A 64 7.17 -4.76 -10.45
C PHE A 64 6.27 -3.60 -10.02
N LEU A 65 6.80 -2.38 -10.01
CA LEU A 65 6.03 -1.19 -9.66
C LEU A 65 4.88 -0.95 -10.63
N ASN A 66 5.15 -0.98 -11.95
CA ASN A 66 4.11 -0.83 -12.97
C ASN A 66 3.03 -1.90 -12.82
N TYR A 67 3.43 -3.17 -12.63
CA TYR A 67 2.49 -4.25 -12.39
C TYR A 67 1.60 -3.96 -11.17
N LYS A 68 2.17 -3.44 -10.09
CA LYS A 68 1.41 -3.10 -8.88
C LYS A 68 0.44 -1.97 -9.11
N MET A 69 0.83 -0.91 -9.80
CA MET A 69 -0.06 0.20 -10.09
C MET A 69 -1.26 -0.24 -10.94
N ASP A 70 -1.07 -1.12 -11.93
CA ASP A 70 -2.19 -1.72 -12.65
C ASP A 70 -3.19 -2.43 -11.72
N ARG A 71 -2.69 -3.21 -10.74
CA ARG A 71 -3.55 -3.91 -9.77
C ARG A 71 -4.22 -2.94 -8.79
N VAL A 72 -3.58 -1.83 -8.46
CA VAL A 72 -4.18 -0.75 -7.65
C VAL A 72 -5.36 -0.11 -8.40
N HIS A 73 -5.21 0.13 -9.71
CA HIS A 73 -6.30 0.63 -10.55
C HIS A 73 -7.47 -0.36 -10.63
N GLU A 74 -7.18 -1.66 -10.76
CA GLU A 74 -8.22 -2.71 -10.73
C GLU A 74 -8.97 -2.75 -9.40
N ALA A 75 -8.30 -2.42 -8.29
CA ALA A 75 -8.93 -2.31 -6.98
C ALA A 75 -9.73 -1.01 -6.80
N ASP A 76 -9.56 -0.03 -7.70
CA ASP A 76 -10.22 1.28 -7.65
C ASP A 76 -10.02 1.97 -6.29
N ALA A 77 -8.77 1.91 -5.81
CA ALA A 77 -8.36 2.43 -4.51
C ALA A 77 -7.79 3.85 -4.62
N ALA A 78 -8.23 4.76 -3.75
CA ALA A 78 -7.67 6.11 -3.61
C ALA A 78 -6.50 6.16 -2.62
N THR A 79 -6.38 5.17 -1.73
CA THR A 79 -5.29 5.08 -0.77
C THR A 79 -4.62 3.70 -0.84
N ILE A 80 -3.30 3.68 -1.02
CA ILE A 80 -2.47 2.48 -0.95
C ILE A 80 -1.84 2.42 0.43
N VAL A 81 -2.23 1.42 1.23
CA VAL A 81 -1.69 1.22 2.58
C VAL A 81 -0.53 0.23 2.52
N THR A 82 0.50 0.50 3.32
CA THR A 82 1.68 -0.36 3.44
C THR A 82 2.07 -0.56 4.91
N ALA A 83 2.84 -1.59 5.23
CA ALA A 83 3.41 -1.79 6.57
C ALA A 83 4.95 -1.84 6.57
N ASN A 84 5.57 -1.29 5.52
CA ASN A 84 7.02 -1.26 5.36
C ASN A 84 7.44 0.03 4.65
N PRO A 85 8.40 0.80 5.19
CA PRO A 85 8.83 2.06 4.59
C PRO A 85 9.36 1.95 3.16
N GLY A 86 10.06 0.86 2.83
CA GLY A 86 10.52 0.62 1.46
C GLY A 86 9.36 0.44 0.48
N CYS A 87 8.35 -0.35 0.87
CA CYS A 87 7.12 -0.49 0.10
C CYS A 87 6.40 0.86 -0.05
N LEU A 88 6.31 1.64 1.03
CA LEU A 88 5.70 2.98 1.00
C LEU A 88 6.37 3.88 -0.04
N LEU A 89 7.70 3.99 0.01
CA LEU A 89 8.45 4.84 -0.92
C LEU A 89 8.26 4.39 -2.37
N GLN A 90 8.27 3.07 -2.60
CA GLN A 90 8.08 2.51 -3.94
C GLN A 90 6.67 2.78 -4.47
N MET A 91 5.62 2.62 -3.65
CA MET A 91 4.25 2.93 -4.07
C MET A 91 4.05 4.43 -4.29
N LYS A 92 4.66 5.30 -3.47
CA LYS A 92 4.65 6.76 -3.69
C LYS A 92 5.30 7.13 -5.01
N LEU A 93 6.42 6.50 -5.36
CA LEU A 93 7.06 6.68 -6.67
C LEU A 93 6.12 6.26 -7.82
N GLY A 94 5.36 5.16 -7.66
CA GLY A 94 4.37 4.74 -8.64
C GLY A 94 3.27 5.77 -8.86
N ILE A 95 2.69 6.27 -7.77
CA ILE A 95 1.68 7.34 -7.77
C ILE A 95 2.20 8.59 -8.50
N GLU A 96 3.43 9.02 -8.19
CA GLU A 96 4.03 10.21 -8.79
C GLU A 96 4.27 10.04 -10.29
N ARG A 97 4.80 8.88 -10.70
CA ARG A 97 5.09 8.58 -12.11
C ARG A 97 3.86 8.48 -13.00
N GLU A 98 2.72 8.11 -12.43
CA GLU A 98 1.43 8.09 -13.11
C GLU A 98 0.66 9.41 -12.97
N GLU A 99 1.28 10.44 -12.38
CA GLU A 99 0.73 11.79 -12.19
C GLU A 99 -0.56 11.79 -11.32
N LEU A 100 -0.70 10.83 -10.40
CA LEU A 100 -1.90 10.63 -9.59
C LEU A 100 -1.85 11.29 -8.21
N SER A 101 -0.77 12.01 -7.87
CA SER A 101 -0.57 12.62 -6.54
C SER A 101 -1.69 13.57 -6.09
N HIS A 102 -2.53 14.05 -7.02
CA HIS A 102 -3.69 14.90 -6.73
C HIS A 102 -4.95 14.13 -6.31
N LYS A 103 -5.01 12.81 -6.52
CA LYS A 103 -6.19 11.97 -6.25
C LYS A 103 -5.90 10.66 -5.51
N MET A 104 -4.62 10.28 -5.38
CA MET A 104 -4.20 9.05 -4.73
C MET A 104 -3.04 9.32 -3.76
N ARG A 105 -3.02 8.63 -2.63
CA ARG A 105 -1.92 8.70 -1.66
C ARG A 105 -1.43 7.31 -1.23
N GLY A 106 -0.13 7.22 -0.95
CA GLY A 106 0.49 6.08 -0.26
C GLY A 106 0.70 6.42 1.21
N ILE A 107 0.29 5.54 2.13
CA ILE A 107 0.39 5.77 3.58
C ILE A 107 0.87 4.52 4.32
N HIS A 108 1.56 4.70 5.45
CA HIS A 108 1.89 3.60 6.35
C HIS A 108 0.68 3.26 7.23
N ILE A 109 0.46 1.98 7.53
CA ILE A 109 -0.71 1.52 8.31
C ILE A 109 -0.79 2.19 9.68
N VAL A 110 0.35 2.46 10.33
CA VAL A 110 0.39 3.16 11.63
C VAL A 110 -0.15 4.58 11.51
N ASP A 111 0.22 5.32 10.45
CA ASP A 111 -0.26 6.69 10.25
C ASP A 111 -1.75 6.71 9.93
N LEU A 112 -2.24 5.77 9.11
CA LEU A 112 -3.67 5.64 8.82
C LEU A 112 -4.48 5.30 10.07
N LEU A 113 -3.96 4.43 10.94
CA LEU A 113 -4.62 4.10 12.21
C LEU A 113 -4.63 5.29 13.17
N LEU A 114 -3.56 6.08 13.20
CA LEU A 114 -3.52 7.31 13.96
C LEU A 114 -4.56 8.32 13.45
N GLU A 115 -4.62 8.56 12.14
CA GLU A 115 -5.66 9.39 11.52
C GLU A 115 -7.07 8.91 11.90
N ALA A 116 -7.30 7.60 11.90
CA ALA A 116 -8.59 7.02 12.26
C ALA A 116 -8.96 7.26 13.74
N ILE A 117 -7.98 7.16 14.66
CA ILE A 117 -8.18 7.37 16.10
C ILE A 117 -8.46 8.84 16.40
N GLU A 118 -7.66 9.76 15.83
CA GLU A 118 -7.79 11.20 16.06
C GLU A 118 -9.14 11.73 15.56
N ASN A 119 -9.63 11.25 14.41
CA ASN A 119 -10.93 11.67 13.89
C ASN A 119 -12.13 11.03 14.62
N ASN A 120 -11.91 10.05 15.50
CA ASN A 120 -12.95 9.43 16.33
C ASN A 120 -13.04 10.02 17.75
N SER A 121 -12.16 10.97 18.08
CA SER A 121 -12.19 11.73 19.34
C SER A 121 -12.98 13.03 19.16
#